data_AF-A0A090WKC5-F1
#
_entry.id   AF-A0A090WKC5-F1
#
_cell.length_a   1.000
_cell.length_b   1.000
_cell.length_c   1.000
_cell.angle_alpha   90.00
_cell.angle_beta   90.00
_cell.angle_gamma   90.00
#
_symmetry.space_group_name_H-M   'P 1'
#
loop_
_entity.id
_entity.type
_entity.pdbx_description
1 polymer ?
#
loop_
_entity_poly.entity_id
_entity_poly.type
_entity_poly.pdbx_seq_one_letter_code
_entity_poly.pdbx_strand_id
1 'polypeptide(L)'
;MSRFCAIGIACLRSIGLPARYVSGYIETLPPPGKEKLIGTDASHAWFSVYIPKFGWVDFDPTNNQIPQNQHIIVAYGRDYYDVPPLKGVIYSSGANKMKVAVDIRPAVD
;
A
#
# COMPACT_ATOMS: atom_id res chain seq x y z
N MET A 1 7.54 -3.05 4.97
CA MET A 1 6.73 -1.97 4.37
C MET A 1 6.11 -1.00 5.37
N SER A 2 5.36 -1.46 6.39
CA SER A 2 4.53 -0.59 7.24
C SER A 2 5.23 0.56 8.03
N ARG A 3 6.52 0.42 8.37
CA ARG A 3 7.19 1.31 9.34
C ARG A 3 7.34 2.77 8.90
N PHE A 4 7.67 3.04 7.63
CA PHE A 4 7.85 4.42 7.16
C PHE A 4 6.53 5.20 7.16
N CYS A 5 5.46 4.56 6.69
CA CYS A 5 4.12 5.13 6.71
C CYS A 5 3.66 5.45 8.14
N ALA A 6 3.84 4.51 9.07
CA ALA A 6 3.48 4.72 10.47
C ALA A 6 4.21 5.91 11.11
N ILE A 7 5.52 6.07 10.84
CA ILE A 7 6.32 7.20 11.33
C ILE A 7 5.83 8.51 10.71
N GLY A 8 5.61 8.56 9.39
CA GLY A 8 5.10 9.76 8.71
C GLY A 8 3.76 10.22 9.28
N ILE A 9 2.83 9.27 9.48
CA ILE A 9 1.52 9.54 10.10
C ILE A 9 1.69 10.08 11.52
N ALA A 10 2.58 9.49 12.33
CA ALA A 10 2.82 9.94 13.70
C ALA A 10 3.37 11.37 13.74
N CYS A 11 4.33 11.70 12.87
CA CYS A 11 4.90 13.05 12.77
C CYS A 11 3.87 14.09 12.31
N LEU A 12 2.99 13.74 11.37
CA LEU A 12 1.93 14.64 10.92
C LEU A 12 0.88 14.87 12.00
N ARG A 13 0.45 13.79 12.66
CA ARG A 13 -0.53 13.89 13.75
C ARG A 13 0.01 14.64 14.96
N SER A 14 1.31 14.57 15.25
CA SER A 14 1.92 15.30 16.37
C SER A 14 1.87 16.83 16.20
N ILE A 15 1.75 17.31 14.97
CA ILE A 15 1.56 18.73 14.64
C ILE A 15 0.12 19.07 14.26
N GLY A 16 -0.84 18.19 14.56
CA GLY A 16 -2.27 18.42 14.35
C GLY A 16 -2.77 18.23 12.92
N LEU A 17 -1.96 17.65 12.03
CA LEU A 17 -2.39 17.37 10.66
C LEU A 17 -3.11 16.02 10.57
N PRO A 18 -4.33 15.96 9.98
CA PRO A 18 -5.02 14.70 9.74
C PRO A 18 -4.23 13.87 8.73
N ALA A 19 -3.86 12.65 9.14
CA ALA A 19 -3.16 11.69 8.28
C ALA A 19 -3.82 10.31 8.37
N ARG A 20 -3.80 9.55 7.28
CA ARG A 20 -4.34 8.19 7.18
C ARG A 20 -3.33 7.23 6.56
N TYR A 21 -3.43 5.97 6.97
CA TYR A 21 -2.70 4.85 6.39
C TYR A 21 -3.42 4.40 5.14
N VAL A 22 -2.68 4.14 4.08
CA VAL A 22 -3.20 3.60 2.82
C VAL A 22 -2.53 2.25 2.57
N SER A 23 -3.34 1.23 2.32
CA SER A 23 -2.91 -0.11 1.95
C SER A 23 -3.35 -0.42 0.52
N GLY A 24 -2.45 -1.03 -0.24
CA GLY A 24 -2.68 -1.32 -1.64
C GLY A 24 -1.58 -2.17 -2.25
N TYR A 25 -1.43 -2.05 -3.56
CA TYR A 25 -0.41 -2.73 -4.34
C TYR A 25 0.33 -1.72 -5.23
N ILE A 26 1.59 -2.00 -5.55
CA ILE A 26 2.31 -1.28 -6.61
C ILE A 26 2.57 -2.20 -7.78
N GLU A 27 2.42 -1.66 -8.99
CA GLU A 27 2.89 -2.33 -10.19
C GLU A 27 4.42 -2.44 -10.16
N THR A 28 4.92 -3.67 -10.32
CA THR A 28 6.35 -3.93 -10.44
C THR A 28 6.73 -3.88 -11.92
N LEU A 29 7.39 -2.79 -12.32
CA LEU A 29 7.94 -2.69 -13.67
C LEU A 29 9.27 -3.47 -13.75
N PRO A 30 9.45 -4.34 -14.75
CA PRO A 30 10.72 -5.03 -14.95
C PRO A 30 11.81 -4.03 -15.36
N PRO A 31 13.09 -4.32 -15.07
CA PRO A 31 14.20 -3.59 -15.68
C PRO A 31 14.09 -3.60 -17.21
N PRO A 32 14.62 -2.57 -17.90
CA PRO A 32 14.61 -2.51 -19.36
C PRO A 32 15.13 -3.82 -19.99
N GLY A 33 14.35 -4.40 -20.89
CA GLY A 33 14.70 -5.64 -21.60
C GLY A 33 14.33 -6.95 -20.89
N LYS A 34 13.61 -6.91 -19.77
CA LYS A 34 13.06 -8.12 -19.12
C LYS A 34 11.53 -8.13 -19.18
N GLU A 35 10.96 -9.33 -19.28
CA GLU A 35 9.51 -9.52 -19.20
C GLU A 35 9.00 -9.26 -17.77
N LYS A 36 7.79 -8.70 -17.67
CA LYS A 36 7.11 -8.50 -16.39
C LYS A 36 6.79 -9.86 -15.79
N LEU A 37 7.18 -10.09 -14.55
CA LEU A 37 6.81 -11.31 -13.83
C LEU A 37 5.34 -11.20 -13.39
N ILE A 38 4.51 -12.14 -13.84
CA ILE A 38 3.09 -12.21 -13.48
C ILE A 38 2.97 -12.66 -12.02
N GLY A 39 2.17 -11.96 -11.23
CA GLY A 39 1.88 -12.36 -9.86
C GLY A 39 2.87 -11.83 -8.81
N THR A 40 3.84 -10.99 -9.19
CA THR A 40 4.85 -10.43 -8.28
C THR A 40 4.54 -9.02 -7.80
N ASP A 41 3.37 -8.46 -8.13
CA ASP A 41 3.04 -7.11 -7.69
C ASP A 41 2.93 -7.04 -6.17
N ALA A 42 3.71 -6.13 -5.60
CA ALA A 42 3.99 -6.13 -4.18
C ALA A 42 2.88 -5.42 -3.42
N SER A 43 2.37 -6.07 -2.36
CA SER A 43 1.55 -5.38 -1.36
C SER A 43 2.36 -4.22 -0.78
N HIS A 44 1.78 -3.04 -0.74
CA HIS A 44 2.47 -1.82 -0.33
C HIS A 44 1.63 -0.96 0.60
N ALA A 45 2.31 -0.05 1.27
CA ALA A 45 1.67 0.90 2.16
C ALA A 45 2.34 2.27 2.08
N TRP A 46 1.50 3.29 2.09
CA TRP A 46 1.88 4.69 2.05
C TRP A 46 0.88 5.49 2.91
N PHE A 47 1.05 6.80 3.04
CA PHE A 47 0.14 7.62 3.83
C PHE A 47 -0.46 8.75 3.01
N SER A 48 -1.63 9.22 3.44
CA SER A 48 -2.20 10.50 2.97
C SER A 48 -2.25 11.51 4.10
N VAL A 49 -2.12 12.79 3.77
CA VAL A 49 -2.43 13.93 4.64
C VAL A 49 -3.58 14.72 4.06
N TYR A 50 -4.47 15.22 4.92
CA TYR A 50 -5.55 16.11 4.49
C TYR A 50 -5.06 17.55 4.45
N ILE A 51 -5.14 18.18 3.28
CA ILE A 51 -4.79 19.58 3.08
C ILE A 51 -6.08 20.35 2.74
N PRO A 52 -6.44 21.41 3.49
CA PRO A 52 -7.61 22.22 3.18
C PRO A 52 -7.59 22.70 1.72
N LYS A 53 -8.74 22.62 1.05
CA LYS A 53 -8.95 22.93 -0.38
C LYS A 53 -8.33 21.95 -1.39
N PHE A 54 -7.39 21.10 -0.99
CA PHE A 54 -6.79 20.07 -1.87
C PHE A 54 -7.34 18.67 -1.60
N GLY A 55 -7.86 18.41 -0.40
CA GLY A 55 -8.32 17.09 0.01
C GLY A 55 -7.17 16.20 0.49
N TRP A 56 -7.27 14.90 0.25
CA TRP A 56 -6.25 13.93 0.64
C TRP A 56 -5.12 13.89 -0.38
N VAL A 57 -3.88 14.09 0.09
CA VAL A 57 -2.67 14.03 -0.73
C VAL A 57 -1.80 12.89 -0.25
N ASP A 58 -1.37 12.03 -1.17
CA ASP A 58 -0.65 10.79 -0.90
C ASP A 58 0.87 10.96 -0.99
N PHE A 59 1.59 10.22 -0.15
CA PHE A 59 3.06 10.23 -0.06
C PHE A 59 3.59 8.82 0.14
N ASP A 60 4.50 8.37 -0.75
CA ASP A 60 5.21 7.10 -0.66
C ASP A 60 6.64 7.34 -0.15
N PRO A 61 6.87 7.29 1.18
CA PRO A 61 8.19 7.52 1.76
C PRO A 61 9.16 6.37 1.50
N THR A 62 8.68 5.19 1.09
CA THR A 62 9.54 4.04 0.81
C THR A 62 10.28 4.24 -0.51
N ASN A 63 9.57 4.79 -1.51
CA ASN A 63 10.10 5.04 -2.85
C ASN A 63 10.45 6.53 -3.07
N ASN A 64 10.32 7.37 -2.04
CA ASN A 64 10.56 8.82 -2.10
C ASN A 64 9.82 9.52 -3.26
N GLN A 65 8.53 9.22 -3.41
CA GLN A 65 7.73 9.74 -4.52
C GLN A 65 6.28 10.02 -4.10
N ILE A 66 5.59 10.79 -4.94
CA ILE A 66 4.13 10.89 -4.90
C ILE A 66 3.56 9.68 -5.63
N PRO A 67 2.63 8.91 -5.04
CA PRO A 67 1.93 7.83 -5.72
C PRO A 67 1.31 8.25 -7.05
N GLN A 68 1.44 7.39 -8.06
CA GLN A 68 0.91 7.62 -9.41
C GLN A 68 0.04 6.44 -9.84
N ASN A 69 -0.18 6.26 -11.14
CA ASN A 69 -1.04 5.23 -11.72
C ASN A 69 -0.64 3.79 -11.35
N GLN A 70 0.57 3.58 -10.87
CA GLN A 70 1.09 2.28 -10.43
C GLN A 70 0.62 1.90 -9.02
N HIS A 71 0.09 2.84 -8.23
CA HIS A 71 -0.35 2.62 -6.85
C HIS A 71 -1.85 2.37 -6.80
N ILE A 72 -2.22 1.11 -6.63
CA ILE A 72 -3.63 0.71 -6.57
C ILE A 72 -4.08 0.72 -5.11
N ILE A 73 -4.95 1.67 -4.75
CA ILE A 73 -5.54 1.77 -3.42
C ILE A 73 -6.53 0.63 -3.22
N VAL A 74 -6.37 -0.12 -2.14
CA VAL A 74 -7.33 -1.16 -1.73
C VAL A 74 -8.14 -0.70 -0.51
N ALA A 75 -7.48 -0.07 0.47
CA ALA A 75 -8.14 0.39 1.68
C ALA A 75 -7.37 1.54 2.36
N TYR A 76 -8.06 2.29 3.22
CA TYR A 76 -7.48 3.30 4.09
C TYR A 76 -7.97 3.16 5.54
N GLY A 77 -7.10 3.50 6.50
CA GLY A 77 -7.37 3.36 7.93
C GLY A 77 -6.54 4.32 8.77
N ARG A 78 -6.66 4.27 10.11
CA ARG A 78 -5.84 5.13 10.99
C ARG A 78 -4.41 4.63 11.07
N ASP A 79 -4.22 3.32 10.98
CA ASP A 79 -2.94 2.61 10.96
C ASP A 79 -3.10 1.25 10.27
N TYR A 80 -2.04 0.43 10.29
CA TYR A 80 -2.02 -0.88 9.68
C TYR A 80 -3.10 -1.85 10.18
N TYR A 81 -3.50 -1.78 11.46
CA TYR A 81 -4.45 -2.74 12.05
C TYR A 81 -5.88 -2.56 11.56
N ASP A 82 -6.21 -1.37 11.06
CA ASP A 82 -7.50 -1.09 10.43
C ASP A 82 -7.58 -1.73 9.02
N VAL A 83 -6.44 -1.85 8.31
CA VAL A 83 -6.39 -2.26 6.90
C VAL A 83 -5.26 -3.23 6.54
N PRO A 84 -5.04 -4.32 7.29
CA PRO A 84 -4.02 -5.28 6.91
C PRO A 84 -4.47 -6.08 5.67
N PRO A 85 -3.57 -6.42 4.73
CA PRO A 85 -3.92 -7.20 3.53
C PRO A 85 -4.45 -8.60 3.86
N LEU A 86 -4.11 -9.15 5.03
CA LEU A 86 -4.67 -10.37 5.58
C LEU A 86 -4.93 -10.17 7.08
N LYS A 87 -6.15 -10.41 7.54
CA LYS A 87 -6.55 -10.37 8.96
C LYS A 87 -7.26 -11.66 9.34
N GLY A 88 -6.84 -12.29 10.43
CA GLY A 88 -7.52 -13.47 10.98
C GLY A 88 -6.56 -14.47 11.61
N VAL A 89 -7.12 -15.43 12.33
CA VAL A 89 -6.41 -16.59 12.87
C VAL A 89 -7.00 -17.83 12.21
N ILE A 90 -6.15 -18.63 11.58
CA ILE A 90 -6.54 -19.92 10.99
C ILE A 90 -6.16 -21.02 11.98
N TYR A 91 -7.17 -21.70 12.53
CA TYR A 91 -6.97 -22.93 13.30
C TYR A 91 -7.10 -24.12 12.34
N SER A 92 -6.01 -24.86 12.16
CA SER A 92 -5.95 -26.01 11.24
C SER A 92 -5.09 -27.12 11.85
N SER A 93 -5.55 -28.37 11.74
CA SER A 93 -4.75 -29.55 12.06
C SER A 93 -4.10 -30.09 10.77
N GLY A 94 -2.78 -29.95 10.64
CA GLY A 94 -2.02 -30.44 9.47
C GLY A 94 -1.15 -29.37 8.82
N ALA A 95 -0.48 -29.73 7.72
CA ALA A 95 0.37 -28.81 6.97
C ALA A 95 -0.47 -27.82 6.14
N ASN A 96 -0.24 -26.52 6.32
CA ASN A 96 -0.93 -25.47 5.58
C ASN A 96 0.04 -24.83 4.56
N LYS A 97 -0.44 -24.66 3.32
CA LYS A 97 0.29 -23.91 2.26
C LYS A 97 -0.60 -22.76 1.78
N MET A 98 -0.06 -21.55 1.76
CA MET A 98 -0.72 -20.38 1.21
C MET A 98 0.03 -19.93 -0.03
N LYS A 99 -0.70 -19.72 -1.13
CA LYS A 99 -0.17 -19.14 -2.37
C LYS A 99 -0.99 -17.89 -2.67
N VAL A 100 -0.31 -16.76 -2.77
CA VAL A 100 -0.90 -15.45 -3.10
C VAL A 100 -0.17 -14.92 -4.32
N ALA A 101 -0.90 -14.41 -5.29
CA ALA A 101 -0.37 -13.77 -6.48
C ALA A 101 -1.29 -12.62 -6.87
N VAL A 102 -0.70 -11.47 -7.19
CA VAL A 102 -1.43 -10.27 -7.65
C VAL A 102 -0.77 -9.77 -8.92
N ASP A 103 -1.59 -9.42 -9.90
CA ASP A 103 -1.18 -8.92 -11.21
C ASP A 103 -2.03 -7.70 -11.56
N ILE A 104 -1.38 -6.53 -11.62
CA ILE A 104 -1.95 -5.25 -12.03
C ILE A 104 -1.83 -5.16 -13.55
N ARG A 105 -2.94 -4.78 -14.20
CA ARG A 105 -3.01 -4.63 -15.65
C ARG A 105 -3.60 -3.27 -16.00
N PRO A 106 -3.20 -2.69 -17.14
CA PRO A 106 -3.90 -1.54 -17.71
C PRO A 106 -5.38 -1.87 -17.87
N ALA A 107 -6.24 -0.89 -17.58
CA ALA A 107 -7.64 -1.00 -17.95
C ALA A 107 -7.73 -1.04 -19.48
N VAL A 108 -8.54 -1.97 -19.99
CA VAL A 108 -8.89 -2.03 -21.42
C VAL A 108 -10.25 -1.34 -21.54
N ASP A 109 -10.35 -0.32 -22.38
CA ASP A 109 -11.61 0.35 -22.69
C ASP A 109 -12.57 -0.58 -23.46
#